data_AF-E3NMW5-F1
#
_entry.id   AF-E3NMW5-F1
#
_cell.length_a   1.000
_cell.length_b   1.000
_cell.length_c   1.000
_cell.angle_alpha   90.00
_cell.angle_beta   90.00
_cell.angle_gamma   90.00
#
_symmetry.space_group_name_H-M   'P 1'
#
loop_
_entity.id
_entity.type
_entity.pdbx_description
1 polymer ?
#
loop_
_entity_poly.entity_id
_entity_poly.type
_entity_poly.pdbx_seq_one_letter_code
_entity_poly.pdbx_strand_id
1 'polypeptide(L)'
;MLFLLSTLLFFTSFAASAPVLTISEEMEQIFQNLTTEAQEDYFQILFNDTVTLREMDHLLDQWAEKHGILDKWTAYSGKWETRKEKFHKTVLSVIENLPSAYRMMTEITSNRDQTINQVHEAVDQLKETYNMEVSMISFLSKMMVLNEEYIMNGGNVEIGNEVSQDLRRMRDYKKNRGLNALLVPGPLV
;
A
#
# COMPACT_ATOMS: atom_id res chain seq x y z
N MET A 1 -37.84 15.34 -51.11
CA MET A 1 -36.77 15.37 -50.09
C MET A 1 -37.15 14.36 -49.01
N LEU A 2 -36.46 13.22 -48.97
CA LEU A 2 -36.66 12.12 -48.00
C LEU A 2 -35.73 12.34 -46.81
N PHE A 3 -36.23 12.26 -45.58
CA PHE A 3 -35.40 12.03 -44.40
C PHE A 3 -35.90 10.78 -43.68
N LEU A 4 -35.08 9.73 -43.72
CA LEU A 4 -35.24 8.48 -42.98
C LEU A 4 -34.80 8.71 -41.53
N LEU A 5 -35.68 8.42 -40.56
CA LEU A 5 -35.29 8.27 -39.17
C LEU A 5 -34.67 6.87 -38.98
N SER A 6 -33.38 6.82 -38.65
CA SER A 6 -32.74 5.60 -38.14
C SER A 6 -32.69 5.67 -36.61
N THR A 7 -33.49 4.83 -35.95
CA THR A 7 -33.36 4.52 -34.53
C THR A 7 -32.23 3.51 -34.33
N LEU A 8 -31.11 3.92 -33.72
CA LEU A 8 -30.09 3.00 -33.22
C LEU A 8 -30.53 2.47 -31.85
N LEU A 9 -30.86 1.18 -31.78
CA LEU A 9 -30.99 0.44 -30.53
C LEU A 9 -29.58 0.05 -30.06
N PHE A 10 -29.07 0.72 -29.03
CA PHE A 10 -27.87 0.27 -28.32
C PHE A 10 -28.25 -0.87 -27.38
N PHE A 11 -27.95 -2.10 -27.78
CA PHE A 11 -27.88 -3.22 -26.85
C PHE A 11 -26.56 -3.16 -26.10
N THR A 12 -26.56 -2.60 -24.89
CA THR A 12 -25.46 -2.83 -23.95
C THR A 12 -25.67 -4.20 -23.30
N SER A 13 -25.02 -5.21 -23.86
CA SER A 13 -24.84 -6.50 -23.17
C SER A 13 -23.96 -6.27 -21.95
N PHE A 14 -24.56 -6.19 -20.77
CA PHE A 14 -23.83 -6.41 -19.53
C PHE A 14 -23.64 -7.92 -19.39
N ALA A 15 -22.54 -8.44 -19.93
CA ALA A 15 -22.04 -9.74 -19.49
C ALA A 15 -21.58 -9.55 -18.04
N ALA A 16 -22.34 -10.10 -17.10
CA ALA A 16 -21.90 -10.20 -15.71
C ALA A 16 -20.64 -11.08 -15.67
N SER A 17 -19.47 -10.44 -15.70
CA SER A 17 -18.21 -11.14 -15.45
C SER A 17 -18.24 -11.62 -14.00
N ALA A 18 -18.06 -12.93 -13.78
CA ALA A 18 -17.82 -13.47 -12.46
C ALA A 18 -16.74 -12.64 -11.73
N PRO A 19 -16.84 -12.42 -10.41
CA PRO A 19 -15.86 -11.63 -9.68
C PRO A 19 -14.47 -12.26 -9.88
N VAL A 20 -13.50 -11.44 -10.29
CA VAL A 20 -12.10 -11.85 -10.42
C VAL A 20 -11.58 -12.10 -9.01
N LEU A 21 -11.26 -13.35 -8.68
CA LEU A 21 -10.68 -13.71 -7.38
C LEU A 21 -9.39 -12.90 -7.12
N THR A 22 -9.18 -12.52 -5.88
CA THR A 22 -7.89 -11.99 -5.39
C THR A 22 -6.83 -13.08 -5.45
N ILE A 23 -5.55 -12.72 -5.42
CA ILE A 23 -4.47 -13.72 -5.58
C ILE A 23 -4.36 -14.58 -4.33
N SER A 24 -4.67 -13.99 -3.17
CA SER A 24 -4.86 -14.73 -1.93
C SER A 24 -5.96 -15.77 -2.05
N GLU A 25 -7.12 -15.44 -2.62
CA GLU A 25 -8.22 -16.40 -2.78
C GLU A 25 -7.87 -17.51 -3.80
N GLU A 26 -7.21 -17.18 -4.90
CA GLU A 26 -6.76 -18.19 -5.88
C GLU A 26 -5.70 -19.12 -5.28
N MET A 27 -4.73 -18.57 -4.55
CA MET A 27 -3.71 -19.34 -3.85
C MET A 27 -4.33 -20.23 -2.77
N GLU A 28 -5.28 -19.70 -1.99
CA GLU A 28 -6.00 -20.45 -0.97
C GLU A 28 -6.76 -21.63 -1.59
N GLN A 29 -7.46 -21.43 -2.71
CA GLN A 29 -8.17 -22.50 -3.41
C GLN A 29 -7.23 -23.58 -3.95
N ILE A 30 -6.03 -23.22 -4.42
CA ILE A 30 -5.02 -24.20 -4.80
C ILE A 30 -4.63 -25.03 -3.57
N PHE A 31 -4.29 -24.36 -2.46
CA PHE A 31 -3.80 -25.01 -1.24
C PHE A 31 -4.83 -25.88 -0.52
N GLN A 32 -6.09 -25.46 -0.47
CA GLN A 32 -7.18 -26.24 0.15
C GLN A 32 -7.38 -27.61 -0.52
N ASN A 33 -7.03 -27.75 -1.80
CA ASN A 33 -7.17 -28.99 -2.56
C ASN A 33 -5.90 -29.86 -2.58
N LEU A 34 -4.82 -29.41 -1.93
CA LEU A 34 -3.56 -30.13 -1.85
C LEU A 34 -3.53 -31.11 -0.67
N THR A 35 -2.74 -32.18 -0.82
CA THR A 35 -2.38 -33.04 0.31
C THR A 35 -1.41 -32.31 1.25
N THR A 36 -1.30 -32.79 2.49
CA THR A 36 -0.29 -32.27 3.43
C THR A 36 1.13 -32.37 2.85
N GLU A 37 1.47 -33.49 2.22
CA GLU A 37 2.77 -33.67 1.55
C GLU A 37 3.00 -32.60 0.47
N ALA A 38 2.00 -32.32 -0.37
CA ALA A 38 2.12 -31.31 -1.42
C ALA A 38 2.33 -29.90 -0.85
N GLN A 39 1.67 -29.56 0.25
CA GLN A 39 1.89 -28.28 0.94
C GLN A 39 3.29 -28.22 1.57
N GLU A 40 3.76 -29.30 2.20
CA GLU A 40 5.10 -29.38 2.79
C GLU A 40 6.20 -29.22 1.74
N ASP A 41 6.10 -29.91 0.60
CA ASP A 41 7.04 -29.79 -0.51
C ASP A 41 7.12 -28.34 -1.03
N TYR A 42 5.98 -27.67 -1.16
CA TYR A 42 5.94 -26.26 -1.55
C TYR A 42 6.73 -25.38 -0.58
N PHE A 43 6.51 -25.54 0.72
CA PHE A 43 7.20 -24.74 1.73
C PHE A 43 8.69 -25.04 1.78
N GLN A 44 9.11 -26.29 1.54
CA GLN A 44 10.53 -26.63 1.42
C GLN A 44 11.22 -25.86 0.27
N ILE A 45 10.52 -25.68 -0.86
CA ILE A 45 11.03 -24.87 -1.98
C ILE A 45 11.03 -23.38 -1.60
N LEU A 46 9.93 -22.87 -1.05
CA LEU A 46 9.77 -21.46 -0.70
C LEU A 46 10.81 -20.97 0.31
N PHE A 47 11.17 -21.81 1.28
CA PHE A 47 12.14 -21.47 2.32
C PHE A 47 13.59 -21.84 1.95
N ASN A 48 13.83 -22.27 0.72
CA ASN A 48 15.19 -22.50 0.23
C ASN A 48 15.85 -21.18 -0.17
N ASP A 49 16.67 -20.62 0.71
CA ASP A 49 17.40 -19.37 0.51
C ASP A 49 18.70 -19.53 -0.29
N THR A 50 19.02 -20.76 -0.74
CA THR A 50 20.26 -21.09 -1.45
C THR A 50 20.12 -21.16 -2.96
N VAL A 51 18.88 -21.23 -3.48
CA VAL A 51 18.59 -21.28 -4.91
C VAL A 51 18.32 -19.89 -5.47
N THR A 52 18.63 -19.68 -6.75
CA THR A 52 18.24 -18.46 -7.45
C THR A 52 16.73 -18.41 -7.66
N LEU A 53 16.17 -17.20 -7.86
CA LEU A 53 14.74 -17.06 -8.17
C LEU A 53 14.31 -17.85 -9.41
N ARG A 54 15.18 -17.94 -10.43
CA ARG A 54 14.90 -18.73 -11.64
C ARG A 54 14.86 -20.23 -11.34
N GLU A 55 15.76 -20.72 -10.49
CA GLU A 55 15.75 -22.11 -10.05
C GLU A 55 14.53 -22.40 -9.18
N MET A 56 14.15 -21.45 -8.30
CA MET A 56 12.92 -21.55 -7.51
C MET A 56 11.68 -21.64 -8.41
N ASP A 57 11.57 -20.81 -9.46
CA ASP A 57 10.47 -20.87 -10.43
C ASP A 57 10.40 -22.27 -11.09
N HIS A 58 11.53 -22.80 -11.52
CA HIS A 58 11.60 -24.15 -12.10
C HIS A 58 11.22 -25.25 -11.09
N LEU A 59 11.67 -25.14 -9.83
CA LEU A 59 11.32 -26.09 -8.77
C LEU A 59 9.81 -26.05 -8.47
N LEU A 60 9.19 -24.86 -8.50
CA LEU A 60 7.75 -24.70 -8.31
C LEU A 60 6.96 -25.30 -9.48
N ASP A 61 7.44 -25.18 -10.72
CA ASP A 61 6.82 -25.83 -11.87
C ASP A 61 6.91 -27.37 -11.76
N GLN A 62 8.08 -27.89 -11.35
CA GLN A 62 8.26 -29.33 -11.10
C GLN A 62 7.40 -29.84 -9.93
N TRP A 63 7.27 -29.05 -8.87
CA TRP A 63 6.37 -29.34 -7.76
C TRP A 63 4.91 -29.40 -8.22
N ALA A 64 4.48 -28.42 -9.03
CA ALA A 64 3.13 -28.38 -9.55
C ALA A 64 2.83 -29.57 -10.48
N GLU A 65 3.81 -29.99 -11.28
CA GLU A 65 3.73 -31.20 -12.10
C GLU A 65 3.64 -32.47 -11.24
N LYS A 66 4.53 -32.62 -10.24
CA LYS A 66 4.55 -33.75 -9.29
C LYS A 66 3.19 -33.97 -8.62
N HIS A 67 2.51 -32.88 -8.26
CA HIS A 67 1.24 -32.91 -7.55
C HIS A 67 0.01 -32.73 -8.45
N GLY A 68 0.18 -32.76 -9.77
CA GLY A 68 -0.93 -32.76 -10.74
C GLY A 68 -1.72 -31.46 -10.80
N ILE A 69 -1.12 -30.34 -10.42
CA ILE A 69 -1.75 -29.01 -10.40
C ILE A 69 -1.11 -28.02 -11.37
N LEU A 70 -0.25 -28.49 -12.30
CA LEU A 70 0.51 -27.65 -13.24
C LEU A 70 -0.36 -26.63 -13.99
N ASP A 71 -1.53 -27.03 -14.48
CA ASP A 71 -2.45 -26.12 -15.19
C ASP A 71 -2.95 -24.98 -14.29
N LYS A 72 -3.34 -25.31 -13.05
CA LYS A 72 -3.82 -24.33 -12.06
C LYS A 72 -2.68 -23.41 -11.62
N TRP A 73 -1.49 -23.99 -11.40
CA TRP A 73 -0.29 -23.26 -11.03
C TRP A 73 0.14 -22.28 -12.13
N THR A 74 0.17 -22.72 -13.39
CA THR A 74 0.52 -21.88 -14.55
C THR A 74 -0.45 -20.71 -14.71
N ALA A 75 -1.75 -20.96 -14.53
CA ALA A 75 -2.76 -19.91 -14.57
C ALA A 75 -2.59 -18.89 -13.43
N TYR A 76 -2.30 -19.37 -12.22
CA TYR A 76 -2.03 -18.55 -11.05
C TYR A 76 -0.76 -17.71 -11.22
N SER A 77 0.36 -18.32 -11.61
CA SER A 77 1.65 -17.64 -11.78
C SER A 77 1.60 -16.59 -12.88
N GLY A 78 0.92 -16.87 -14.00
CA GLY A 78 0.70 -15.88 -15.06
C GLY A 78 -0.11 -14.66 -14.60
N LYS A 79 -1.13 -14.86 -13.76
CA LYS A 79 -1.88 -13.75 -13.14
C LYS A 79 -1.01 -12.99 -12.14
N TRP A 80 -0.19 -13.68 -11.35
CA TRP A 80 0.75 -13.06 -10.43
C TRP A 80 1.72 -12.13 -11.16
N GLU A 81 2.33 -12.59 -12.26
CA GLU A 81 3.24 -11.79 -13.07
C GLU A 81 2.55 -10.55 -13.64
N THR A 82 1.32 -10.69 -14.15
CA THR A 82 0.53 -9.55 -14.64
C THR A 82 0.25 -8.52 -13.53
N ARG A 83 -0.01 -8.98 -12.29
CA ARG A 83 -0.22 -8.07 -11.15
C ARG A 83 1.07 -7.42 -10.69
N LYS A 84 2.19 -8.16 -10.66
CA LYS A 84 3.51 -7.63 -10.33
C LYS A 84 3.88 -6.48 -11.27
N GLU A 85 3.67 -6.66 -12.57
CA GLU A 85 3.89 -5.64 -13.58
C GLU A 85 2.98 -4.41 -13.38
N LYS A 86 1.69 -4.64 -13.07
CA LYS A 86 0.77 -3.54 -12.74
C LYS A 86 1.22 -2.77 -11.49
N PHE A 87 1.61 -3.47 -10.44
CA PHE A 87 2.12 -2.85 -9.21
C PHE A 87 3.41 -2.07 -9.47
N HIS A 88 4.33 -2.61 -10.28
CA HIS A 88 5.54 -1.91 -10.66
C HIS A 88 5.23 -0.56 -11.34
N LYS A 89 4.33 -0.57 -12.34
CA LYS A 89 3.86 0.66 -13.01
C LYS A 89 3.19 1.63 -12.05
N THR A 90 2.33 1.15 -11.15
CA THR A 90 1.71 2.01 -10.13
C THR A 90 2.75 2.63 -9.21
N VAL A 91 3.74 1.86 -8.72
CA VAL A 91 4.80 2.37 -7.84
C VAL A 91 5.61 3.44 -8.56
N LEU A 92 5.99 3.23 -9.82
CA LEU A 92 6.70 4.24 -10.61
C LEU A 92 5.89 5.53 -10.74
N SER A 93 4.61 5.43 -11.09
CA SER A 93 3.73 6.60 -11.18
C SER A 93 3.63 7.36 -9.86
N VAL A 94 3.54 6.65 -8.72
CA VAL A 94 3.49 7.28 -7.40
C VAL A 94 4.79 8.01 -7.10
N ILE A 95 5.94 7.40 -7.40
CA ILE A 95 7.26 8.03 -7.21
C ILE A 95 7.39 9.30 -8.07
N GLU A 96 6.95 9.25 -9.33
CA GLU A 96 7.00 10.38 -10.26
C GLU A 96 6.10 11.55 -9.80
N ASN A 97 4.94 11.25 -9.24
CA ASN A 97 3.98 12.25 -8.75
C ASN A 97 4.29 12.77 -7.35
N LEU A 98 5.09 12.04 -6.55
CA LEU A 98 5.36 12.33 -5.14
C LEU A 98 5.87 13.77 -4.91
N PRO A 99 6.80 14.34 -5.72
CA PRO A 99 7.26 15.70 -5.50
C PRO A 99 6.15 16.75 -5.66
N SER A 100 5.25 16.56 -6.63
CA SER A 100 4.13 17.47 -6.86
C SER A 100 3.13 17.39 -5.72
N ALA A 101 2.75 16.17 -5.32
CA ALA A 101 1.85 15.94 -4.19
C ALA A 101 2.43 16.51 -2.88
N TYR A 102 3.75 16.35 -2.66
CA TYR A 102 4.43 16.90 -1.49
C TYR A 102 4.37 18.43 -1.45
N ARG A 103 4.61 19.10 -2.59
CA ARG A 103 4.49 20.56 -2.68
C ARG A 103 3.07 21.03 -2.36
N MET A 104 2.05 20.42 -2.96
CA MET A 104 0.64 20.76 -2.71
C MET A 104 0.25 20.52 -1.25
N MET A 105 0.66 19.38 -0.68
CA MET A 105 0.41 19.08 0.73
C MET A 105 1.11 20.08 1.66
N THR A 106 2.33 20.52 1.32
CA THR A 106 3.05 21.56 2.07
C THR A 106 2.32 22.91 1.98
N GLU A 107 1.83 23.31 0.81
CA GLU A 107 1.05 24.54 0.63
C GLU A 107 -0.23 24.52 1.50
N ILE A 108 -0.95 23.39 1.54
CA ILE A 108 -2.14 23.22 2.39
C ILE A 108 -1.77 23.34 3.88
N THR A 109 -0.76 22.61 4.32
CA THR A 109 -0.42 22.47 5.75
C THR A 109 0.33 23.67 6.33
N SER A 110 0.97 24.49 5.48
CA SER A 110 1.64 25.72 5.90
C SER A 110 0.72 26.94 5.95
N ASN A 111 -0.49 26.86 5.36
CA ASN A 111 -1.45 27.96 5.38
C ASN A 111 -2.08 28.13 6.78
N ARG A 112 -1.67 29.19 7.49
CA ARG A 112 -2.12 29.48 8.86
C ARG A 112 -3.48 30.16 8.95
N ASP A 113 -4.07 30.57 7.82
CA ASP A 113 -5.40 31.18 7.76
C ASP A 113 -6.53 30.14 7.73
N GLN A 114 -6.19 28.84 7.72
CA GLN A 114 -7.13 27.73 7.75
C GLN A 114 -7.28 27.14 9.15
N THR A 115 -8.47 26.62 9.44
CA THR A 115 -8.71 25.74 10.59
C THR A 115 -8.18 24.33 10.32
N ILE A 116 -7.95 23.53 11.37
CA ILE A 116 -7.55 22.13 11.25
C ILE A 116 -8.55 21.32 10.40
N ASN A 117 -9.85 21.60 10.52
CA ASN A 117 -10.88 20.91 9.73
C ASN A 117 -10.74 21.24 8.24
N GLN A 118 -10.49 22.50 7.89
CA GLN A 118 -10.27 22.90 6.49
C GLN A 118 -9.00 22.27 5.91
N VAL A 119 -7.95 22.11 6.72
CA VAL A 119 -6.74 21.38 6.31
C VAL A 119 -7.06 19.90 6.04
N HIS A 120 -7.85 19.24 6.89
CA HIS A 120 -8.29 17.86 6.63
C HIS A 120 -9.09 17.75 5.33
N GLU A 121 -10.06 18.64 5.12
CA GLU A 121 -10.87 18.68 3.89
C GLU A 121 -10.00 18.88 2.64
N ALA A 122 -9.05 19.81 2.69
CA ALA A 122 -8.14 20.07 1.57
C ALA A 122 -7.20 18.88 1.29
N VAL A 123 -6.73 18.19 2.33
CA VAL A 123 -5.94 16.96 2.17
C VAL A 123 -6.78 15.81 1.63
N ASP A 124 -8.04 15.69 2.03
CA ASP A 124 -8.95 14.67 1.50
C ASP A 124 -9.29 14.93 0.02
N GLN A 125 -9.48 16.18 -0.38
CA GLN A 125 -9.57 16.57 -1.80
C GLN A 125 -8.29 16.21 -2.56
N LEU A 126 -7.11 16.45 -1.97
CA LEU A 126 -5.85 16.06 -2.60
C LEU A 126 -5.74 14.54 -2.80
N LYS A 127 -6.26 13.73 -1.88
CA LYS A 127 -6.30 12.26 -2.00
C LYS A 127 -7.18 11.77 -3.14
N GLU A 128 -8.17 12.54 -3.60
CA GLU A 128 -8.97 12.13 -4.76
C GLU A 128 -8.10 11.94 -6.02
N THR A 129 -6.99 12.68 -6.11
CA THR A 129 -6.03 12.59 -7.23
C THR A 129 -4.72 11.90 -6.83
N TYR A 130 -4.23 12.13 -5.62
CA TYR A 130 -2.91 11.71 -5.14
C TYR A 130 -2.99 10.82 -3.90
N ASN A 131 -3.93 9.87 -3.88
CA ASN A 131 -4.21 9.05 -2.68
C ASN A 131 -2.97 8.36 -2.11
N MET A 132 -2.19 7.69 -2.97
CA MET A 132 -1.04 6.90 -2.55
C MET A 132 0.13 7.80 -2.14
N GLU A 133 0.36 8.88 -2.88
CA GLU A 133 1.39 9.88 -2.62
C GLU A 133 1.14 10.57 -1.27
N VAL A 134 -0.09 11.05 -1.03
CA VAL A 134 -0.48 11.67 0.25
C VAL A 134 -0.33 10.68 1.41
N SER A 135 -0.69 9.41 1.19
CA SER A 135 -0.51 8.35 2.20
C SER A 135 0.97 8.10 2.51
N MET A 136 1.82 8.03 1.48
CA MET A 136 3.27 7.87 1.65
C MET A 136 3.91 9.06 2.35
N ILE A 137 3.54 10.29 1.99
CA ILE A 137 4.00 11.50 2.66
C ILE A 137 3.59 11.47 4.13
N SER A 138 2.32 11.18 4.42
CA SER A 138 1.82 11.08 5.80
C SER A 138 2.57 10.03 6.61
N PHE A 139 2.85 8.87 6.01
CA PHE A 139 3.65 7.81 6.63
C PHE A 139 5.08 8.28 6.91
N LEU A 140 5.76 8.86 5.92
CA LEU A 140 7.12 9.37 6.06
C LEU A 140 7.20 10.46 7.13
N SER A 141 6.28 11.41 7.14
CA SER A 141 6.23 12.46 8.15
C SER A 141 6.00 11.89 9.55
N LYS A 142 5.13 10.88 9.70
CA LYS A 142 4.97 10.16 10.98
C LYS A 142 6.26 9.47 11.40
N MET A 143 6.94 8.79 10.48
CA MET A 143 8.23 8.15 10.74
C MET A 143 9.28 9.18 11.18
N MET A 144 9.35 10.35 10.54
CA MET A 144 10.27 11.42 10.93
C MET A 144 9.99 11.94 12.34
N VAL A 145 8.73 12.25 12.65
CA VAL A 145 8.32 12.73 13.98
C VAL A 145 8.63 11.70 15.08
N LEU A 146 8.44 10.41 14.80
CA LEU A 146 8.74 9.33 15.76
C LEU A 146 10.25 9.09 15.95
N ASN A 147 11.10 9.50 15.00
CA ASN A 147 12.55 9.29 15.02
C ASN A 147 13.33 10.62 15.05
N GLU A 148 12.70 11.68 15.53
CA GLU A 148 13.20 13.05 15.48
C GLU A 148 14.55 13.23 16.21
N GLU A 149 14.73 12.58 17.35
CA GLU A 149 15.99 12.59 18.12
C GLU A 149 17.17 12.13 17.25
N TYR A 150 16.97 11.01 16.53
CA TYR A 150 17.95 10.46 15.60
C TYR A 150 18.18 11.38 14.40
N ILE A 151 17.12 11.96 13.84
CA ILE A 151 17.19 12.83 12.65
C ILE A 151 17.91 14.15 12.96
N MET A 152 17.71 14.69 14.16
CA MET A 152 18.22 16.00 14.57
C MET A 152 19.57 15.95 15.30
N ASN A 153 20.21 14.77 15.39
CA ASN A 153 21.43 14.54 16.18
C ASN A 153 21.32 15.00 17.64
N GLY A 154 20.11 14.97 18.21
CA GLY A 154 19.86 15.40 19.59
C GLY A 154 20.24 14.29 20.56
N GLY A 155 21.11 14.56 21.52
CA GLY A 155 21.35 13.64 22.64
C GLY A 155 20.23 13.72 23.68
N ASN A 156 20.11 12.68 24.51
CA ASN A 156 19.17 12.60 25.63
C ASN A 156 19.22 13.85 26.51
N VAL A 157 18.10 14.58 26.61
CA VAL A 157 17.90 15.60 27.64
C VAL A 157 17.24 14.93 28.85
N GLU A 158 17.99 14.72 29.93
CA GLU A 158 17.44 14.21 31.18
C GLU A 158 16.53 15.27 31.83
N ILE A 159 15.23 15.00 31.88
CA ILE A 159 14.24 15.86 32.53
C ILE A 159 13.86 15.23 33.88
N GLY A 160 14.00 16.00 34.97
CA GLY A 160 13.75 15.55 36.34
C GLY A 160 12.32 15.02 36.62
N ASN A 161 12.22 14.19 37.65
CA ASN A 161 11.12 13.24 37.92
C ASN A 161 9.69 13.83 38.07
N GLU A 162 9.52 15.13 38.33
CA GLU A 162 8.19 15.75 38.51
C GLU A 162 7.44 15.98 37.19
N VAL A 163 8.14 16.07 36.05
CA VAL A 163 7.54 16.34 34.72
C VAL A 163 6.99 15.05 34.07
N SER A 164 7.15 13.89 34.70
CA SER A 164 7.02 12.59 34.02
C SER A 164 5.60 12.17 33.61
N GLN A 165 4.54 12.62 34.30
CA GLN A 165 3.17 12.23 33.93
C GLN A 165 2.61 13.03 32.75
N ASP A 166 2.84 14.35 32.71
CA ASP A 166 2.41 15.17 31.58
C ASP A 166 3.25 14.91 30.33
N LEU A 167 4.53 14.57 30.49
CA LEU A 167 5.36 14.06 29.39
C LEU A 167 4.91 12.70 28.86
N ARG A 168 4.41 11.80 29.74
CA ARG A 168 3.79 10.53 29.28
C ARG A 168 2.56 10.79 28.42
N ARG A 169 1.69 11.71 28.82
CA ARG A 169 0.54 12.13 28.00
C ARG A 169 1.00 12.76 26.68
N MET A 170 2.03 13.60 26.67
CA MET A 170 2.58 14.18 25.44
C MET A 170 3.21 13.12 24.51
N ARG A 171 3.90 12.11 25.06
CA ARG A 171 4.43 10.96 24.32
C ARG A 171 3.31 10.12 23.69
N ASP A 172 2.29 9.77 24.46
CA ASP A 172 1.14 8.98 23.98
C ASP A 172 0.32 9.77 22.95
N TYR A 173 0.26 11.08 23.12
CA TYR A 173 -0.37 12.00 22.18
C TYR A 173 0.39 12.11 20.85
N LYS A 174 1.73 12.09 20.86
CA LYS A 174 2.58 12.06 19.65
C LYS A 174 2.34 10.80 18.80
N LYS A 175 2.13 9.64 19.45
CA LYS A 175 1.89 8.34 18.78
C LYS A 175 0.60 8.32 17.93
N ASN A 176 -0.39 9.12 18.30
CA ASN A 176 -1.76 9.04 17.77
C ASN A 176 -2.19 10.24 16.90
N ARG A 177 -1.34 11.27 16.70
CA ARG A 177 -1.76 12.54 16.09
C ARG A 177 -1.91 12.56 14.56
N GLY A 178 -1.42 11.57 13.81
CA GLY A 178 -1.53 11.55 12.34
C GLY A 178 -1.08 12.87 11.70
N LEU A 179 -1.91 13.44 10.80
CA LEU A 179 -1.65 14.74 10.16
C LEU A 179 -1.49 15.90 11.17
N ASN A 180 -2.23 15.88 12.29
CA ASN A 180 -2.18 16.94 13.30
C ASN A 180 -0.79 17.08 13.95
N ALA A 181 0.06 16.06 13.87
CA ALA A 181 1.45 16.15 14.32
C ALA A 181 2.27 17.15 13.50
N LEU A 182 1.86 17.44 12.25
CA LEU A 182 2.55 18.34 11.34
C LEU A 182 2.04 19.78 11.43
N LEU A 183 0.85 20.00 11.99
CA LEU A 183 0.16 21.30 11.97
C LEU A 183 0.40 22.13 13.24
N VAL A 184 0.54 21.46 14.38
CA VAL A 184 0.56 22.09 15.71
C VAL A 184 1.95 21.97 16.33
N PRO A 185 2.72 23.07 16.46
CA PRO A 185 4.00 23.04 17.17
C PRO A 185 3.80 22.69 18.65
N GLY A 186 4.73 21.94 19.24
CA GLY A 186 4.68 21.53 20.65
C GLY A 186 6.04 21.04 21.15
N PRO A 187 6.27 21.01 22.48
CA PRO A 187 7.57 20.68 23.06
C PRO A 187 7.98 19.23 22.75
N LEU A 188 9.24 19.10 22.34
CA LEU A 188 9.94 17.86 22.04
C LEU A 188 10.67 17.40 23.30
N VAL A 189 9.94 16.81 24.24
CA VAL A 189 10.49 16.38 25.54
C VAL A 189 10.09 14.96 25.83
#